data_AF-A0A838JDV0-F1
#
_entry.id   AF-A0A838JDV0-F1
#
_cell.length_a   1.000
_cell.length_b   1.000
_cell.length_c   1.000
_cell.angle_alpha   90.00
_cell.angle_beta   90.00
_cell.angle_gamma   90.00
#
_symmetry.space_group_name_H-M   'P 1'
#
loop_
_entity.id
_entity.type
_entity.pdbx_description
1 polymer ?
#
loop_
_entity_poly.entity_id
_entity_poly.type
_entity_poly.pdbx_seq_one_letter_code
_entity_poly.pdbx_strand_id
1 'polypeptide(L)'
;MAYRATYIDRDPVDYFIERDERGASRLDVADVVLRANQDPKEIFARMIRFATNSAWSHCALVLLLSNIKRGYNSAFLIESMTRGVRLADWRKTIVPYKQYTVGIERLSLDWYAETPYEQAMHSPRDPEDAHGALYLRQVRGIALDQVNSLYDHDAILELTLLYIQRIAKRHLPMVPLVAWLARLAATYFRHRGASKSLPGDLEQFICGGLIQYSFFEALRIRILKGLEEDEDRDAALHNLKHMDRVIFCGDPDGVIANYIRQVQLGKIDLADPVPESVLDLLKAATPADFNNSSNLQWVYVILRGKIWEIKEASDDYEPQSTDEGEVLDLLKPEHRGRLIELSTQPMNSGTHTNEGRYDDDQVSC
;
A
#
# COMPACT_ATOMS: atom_id res chain seq x y z
N MET A 1 0.76 -13.86 -12.41
CA MET A 1 0.05 -14.20 -11.17
C MET A 1 -1.40 -13.83 -11.35
N ALA A 2 -2.18 -14.83 -11.75
CA ALA A 2 -3.62 -14.76 -11.74
C ALA A 2 -4.17 -15.14 -10.36
N TYR A 3 -5.43 -14.80 -10.13
CA TYR A 3 -6.14 -15.09 -8.90
C TYR A 3 -7.42 -15.84 -9.19
N ARG A 4 -7.84 -16.65 -8.22
CA ARG A 4 -9.16 -17.24 -8.12
C ARG A 4 -9.90 -16.63 -6.94
N ALA A 5 -11.16 -16.26 -7.14
CA ALA A 5 -12.01 -15.75 -6.07
C ALA A 5 -13.11 -16.77 -5.75
N THR A 6 -13.06 -17.35 -4.56
CA THR A 6 -14.05 -18.35 -4.12
C THR A 6 -15.05 -17.69 -3.19
N TYR A 7 -16.34 -17.75 -3.53
CA TYR A 7 -17.40 -17.25 -2.66
C TYR A 7 -17.46 -18.08 -1.37
N ILE A 8 -17.52 -17.40 -0.23
CA ILE A 8 -17.55 -18.03 1.10
C ILE A 8 -18.89 -17.79 1.80
N ASP A 9 -19.30 -16.52 1.97
CA ASP A 9 -20.44 -16.16 2.81
C ASP A 9 -21.09 -14.81 2.40
N ARG A 10 -22.18 -14.43 3.07
CA ARG A 10 -22.95 -13.17 2.92
C ARG A 10 -23.02 -12.32 4.18
N ASP A 11 -22.40 -12.76 5.29
CA ASP A 11 -22.34 -11.97 6.53
C ASP A 11 -20.91 -11.51 6.86
N PRO A 12 -20.41 -10.43 6.23
CA PRO A 12 -19.08 -9.90 6.49
C PRO A 12 -18.92 -9.26 7.87
N VAL A 13 -20.00 -9.00 8.61
CA VAL A 13 -19.87 -8.45 9.96
C VAL A 13 -19.43 -9.55 10.89
N ASP A 14 -20.15 -10.67 10.89
CA ASP A 14 -19.91 -11.75 11.85
C ASP A 14 -18.78 -12.67 11.38
N TYR A 15 -18.65 -12.93 10.07
CA TYR A 15 -17.62 -13.83 9.53
C TYR A 15 -16.19 -13.48 9.98
N PHE A 16 -15.82 -12.20 9.98
CA PHE A 16 -14.46 -11.77 10.36
C PHE A 16 -14.26 -11.57 11.86
N ILE A 17 -15.34 -11.48 12.64
CA ILE A 17 -15.29 -11.35 14.11
C ILE A 17 -15.35 -12.72 14.77
N GLU A 18 -16.02 -13.69 14.17
CA GLU A 18 -16.02 -15.06 14.66
C GLU A 18 -14.69 -15.75 14.38
N ARG A 19 -14.24 -16.57 15.33
CA ARG A 19 -13.10 -17.46 15.11
C ARG A 19 -13.53 -18.63 14.23
N ASP A 20 -12.60 -19.15 13.44
CA ASP A 20 -12.86 -20.35 12.65
C ASP A 20 -13.00 -21.60 13.54
N GLU A 21 -13.25 -22.77 12.92
CA GLU A 21 -13.39 -24.04 13.63
C GLU A 21 -12.15 -24.43 14.46
N ARG A 22 -10.98 -23.85 14.13
CA ARG A 22 -9.70 -24.06 14.82
C ARG A 22 -9.42 -23.00 15.88
N GLY A 23 -10.32 -22.04 16.05
CA GLY A 23 -10.13 -20.92 16.97
C GLY A 23 -9.23 -19.82 16.44
N ALA A 24 -8.87 -19.82 15.14
CA ALA A 24 -8.04 -18.79 14.52
C ALA A 24 -8.89 -17.60 14.08
N SER A 25 -8.29 -16.40 14.13
CA SER A 25 -8.89 -15.20 13.54
C SER A 25 -8.78 -15.28 12.02
N ARG A 26 -9.79 -14.79 11.31
CA ARG A 26 -9.77 -14.74 9.83
C ARG A 26 -9.06 -13.48 9.29
N LEU A 27 -8.96 -12.47 10.14
CA LEU A 27 -8.10 -11.31 9.94
C LEU A 27 -6.85 -11.47 10.78
N ASP A 28 -5.73 -10.93 10.31
CA ASP A 28 -4.49 -10.85 11.07
C ASP A 28 -4.25 -9.41 11.52
N VAL A 29 -3.43 -9.27 12.56
CA VAL A 29 -2.96 -7.94 12.99
C VAL A 29 -2.18 -7.33 11.84
N ALA A 30 -2.43 -6.04 11.58
CA ALA A 30 -1.79 -5.31 10.49
C ALA A 30 -2.15 -5.77 9.07
N ASP A 31 -3.22 -6.56 8.88
CA ASP A 31 -3.86 -6.68 7.57
C ASP A 31 -4.22 -5.27 7.05
N VAL A 32 -4.01 -5.05 5.75
CA VAL A 32 -4.30 -3.80 5.07
C VAL A 32 -5.68 -3.89 4.44
N VAL A 33 -6.51 -2.91 4.74
CA VAL A 33 -7.88 -2.82 4.24
C VAL A 33 -7.98 -1.73 3.20
N LEU A 34 -8.27 -2.11 1.95
CA LEU A 34 -8.62 -1.17 0.89
C LEU A 34 -10.14 -0.99 0.85
N ARG A 35 -10.61 0.26 0.74
CA ARG A 35 -12.04 0.57 0.68
C ARG A 35 -12.39 1.41 -0.55
N ALA A 36 -13.37 0.95 -1.30
CA ALA A 36 -14.05 1.75 -2.32
C ALA A 36 -15.40 2.23 -1.78
N ASN A 37 -15.57 3.54 -1.64
CA ASN A 37 -16.85 4.15 -1.27
C ASN A 37 -17.61 4.62 -2.52
N GLN A 38 -18.69 3.91 -2.88
CA GLN A 38 -19.53 4.17 -4.04
C GLN A 38 -20.65 5.18 -3.78
N ASP A 39 -20.78 5.76 -2.58
CA ASP A 39 -21.78 6.80 -2.32
C ASP A 39 -21.50 8.03 -3.22
N PRO A 40 -22.42 8.42 -4.12
CA PRO A 40 -22.24 9.56 -5.00
C PRO A 40 -22.06 10.90 -4.25
N LYS A 41 -22.49 10.97 -2.98
CA LYS A 41 -22.35 12.14 -2.10
C LYS A 41 -20.94 12.29 -1.54
N GLU A 42 -20.15 11.22 -1.52
CA GLU A 42 -18.78 11.21 -1.00
C GLU A 42 -17.79 11.65 -2.07
N ILE A 43 -17.79 12.96 -2.33
CA ILE A 43 -16.99 13.60 -3.39
C ILE A 43 -15.49 13.31 -3.25
N PHE A 44 -14.98 13.20 -2.02
CA PHE A 44 -13.57 12.89 -1.76
C PHE A 44 -13.18 11.51 -2.25
N ALA A 45 -14.00 10.50 -1.97
CA ALA A 45 -13.72 9.13 -2.42
C ALA A 45 -13.69 9.05 -3.96
N ARG A 46 -14.61 9.76 -4.62
CA ARG A 46 -14.63 9.88 -6.09
C ARG A 46 -13.41 10.60 -6.63
N MET A 47 -13.01 11.70 -5.98
CA MET A 47 -11.84 12.47 -6.37
C MET A 47 -10.56 11.65 -6.25
N ILE A 48 -10.39 10.90 -5.16
CA ILE A 48 -9.25 10.00 -4.98
C ILE A 48 -9.23 8.97 -6.11
N ARG A 49 -10.29 8.17 -6.26
CA ARG A 49 -10.36 7.14 -7.33
C ARG A 49 -10.08 7.69 -8.71
N PHE A 50 -10.56 8.88 -9.01
CA PHE A 50 -10.34 9.51 -10.30
C PHE A 50 -8.89 9.97 -10.47
N ALA A 51 -8.35 10.62 -9.44
CA ALA A 51 -7.00 11.15 -9.44
C ALA A 51 -5.92 10.05 -9.39
N THR A 52 -6.21 8.93 -8.71
CA THR A 52 -5.41 7.71 -8.71
C THR A 52 -5.90 6.69 -9.74
N ASN A 53 -6.81 7.02 -10.68
CA ASN A 53 -7.43 6.06 -11.61
C ASN A 53 -7.55 4.61 -11.05
N SER A 54 -8.12 4.54 -9.84
CA SER A 54 -8.13 3.37 -8.97
C SER A 54 -9.57 3.01 -8.62
N ALA A 55 -9.85 1.72 -8.45
CA ALA A 55 -11.08 1.25 -7.84
C ALA A 55 -11.16 1.66 -6.36
N TRP A 56 -10.01 1.86 -5.71
CA TRP A 56 -9.89 2.05 -4.27
C TRP A 56 -9.79 3.53 -3.90
N SER A 57 -10.46 3.92 -2.82
CA SER A 57 -10.52 5.31 -2.35
C SER A 57 -9.83 5.56 -1.02
N HIS A 58 -9.48 4.51 -0.29
CA HIS A 58 -9.00 4.61 1.08
C HIS A 58 -8.26 3.35 1.51
N CYS A 59 -7.36 3.49 2.48
CA CYS A 59 -6.65 2.37 3.12
C CYS A 59 -6.78 2.49 4.64
N ALA A 60 -6.82 1.37 5.35
CA ALA A 60 -6.75 1.32 6.80
C ALA A 60 -5.96 0.08 7.27
N LEU A 61 -5.50 0.09 8.52
CA LEU A 61 -4.80 -1.04 9.13
C LEU A 61 -5.72 -1.78 10.11
N VAL A 62 -5.77 -3.10 10.05
CA VAL A 62 -6.55 -3.91 11.00
C VAL A 62 -5.93 -3.86 12.40
N LEU A 63 -6.79 -3.55 13.37
CA LEU A 63 -6.55 -3.62 14.80
C LEU A 63 -7.49 -4.65 15.42
N LEU A 64 -6.94 -5.81 15.78
CA LEU A 64 -7.67 -6.83 16.53
C LEU A 64 -7.50 -6.61 18.03
N LEU A 65 -8.62 -6.51 18.74
CA LEU A 65 -8.66 -6.53 20.19
C LEU A 65 -9.32 -7.84 20.62
N SER A 66 -8.51 -8.87 20.82
CA SER A 66 -8.96 -10.15 21.36
C SER A 66 -8.73 -10.17 22.88
N ASN A 67 -9.81 -10.28 23.67
CA ASN A 67 -9.71 -10.63 25.09
C ASN A 67 -10.68 -11.76 25.42
N ILE A 68 -10.18 -12.98 25.25
CA ILE A 68 -10.92 -14.23 25.47
C ILE A 68 -11.55 -14.27 26.87
N LYS A 69 -10.85 -13.77 27.89
CA LYS A 69 -11.34 -13.77 29.29
C LYS A 69 -12.48 -12.78 29.53
N ARG A 70 -12.62 -11.75 28.70
CA ARG A 70 -13.68 -10.74 28.81
C ARG A 70 -14.79 -10.91 27.78
N GLY A 71 -14.69 -11.90 26.90
CA GLY A 71 -15.72 -12.20 25.89
C GLY A 71 -15.85 -11.15 24.78
N TYR A 72 -14.87 -10.25 24.62
CA TYR A 72 -14.86 -9.28 23.54
C TYR A 72 -13.92 -9.76 22.44
N ASN A 73 -14.48 -10.01 21.25
CA ASN A 73 -13.75 -10.05 20.00
C ASN A 73 -14.25 -8.88 19.15
N SER A 74 -13.37 -7.93 18.85
CA SER A 74 -13.74 -6.75 18.07
C SER A 74 -12.62 -6.39 17.12
N ALA A 75 -13.01 -6.17 15.88
CA ALA A 75 -12.13 -5.67 14.83
C ALA A 75 -12.34 -4.16 14.71
N PHE A 76 -11.24 -3.43 14.85
CA PHE A 76 -11.16 -2.00 14.58
C PHE A 76 -10.21 -1.77 13.42
N LEU A 77 -10.29 -0.58 12.83
CA LEU A 77 -9.37 -0.12 11.80
C LEU A 77 -8.68 1.15 12.27
N ILE A 78 -7.37 1.24 12.08
CA ILE A 78 -6.62 2.48 12.23
C ILE A 78 -6.58 3.14 10.86
N GLU A 79 -7.22 4.30 10.72
CA GLU A 79 -7.29 5.05 9.46
C GLU A 79 -6.92 6.52 9.66
N SER A 80 -6.17 7.08 8.69
CA SER A 80 -5.98 8.53 8.58
C SER A 80 -7.10 9.14 7.73
N MET A 81 -7.89 10.02 8.33
CA MET A 81 -8.99 10.74 7.69
C MET A 81 -8.68 12.23 7.61
N THR A 82 -9.55 12.98 6.92
CA THR A 82 -9.42 14.45 6.84
C THR A 82 -9.39 15.15 8.19
N ARG A 83 -9.78 14.49 9.30
CA ARG A 83 -9.76 15.01 10.68
C ARG A 83 -8.68 14.37 11.57
N GLY A 84 -7.71 13.67 10.98
CA GLY A 84 -6.62 13.01 11.68
C GLY A 84 -6.76 11.49 11.70
N VAL A 85 -5.84 10.84 12.43
CA VAL A 85 -5.83 9.38 12.62
C VAL A 85 -6.87 9.01 13.67
N ARG A 86 -7.65 7.96 13.42
CA ARG A 86 -8.69 7.49 14.34
C ARG A 86 -8.85 5.98 14.29
N LEU A 87 -9.55 5.47 15.32
CA LEU A 87 -10.10 4.12 15.32
C LEU A 87 -11.50 4.15 14.69
N ALA A 88 -11.69 3.34 13.65
CA ALA A 88 -12.97 3.07 13.03
C ALA A 88 -13.44 1.65 13.40
N ASP A 89 -14.74 1.50 13.56
CA ASP A 89 -15.39 0.21 13.77
C ASP A 89 -15.47 -0.55 12.43
N TRP A 90 -15.02 -1.81 12.40
CA TRP A 90 -15.09 -2.70 11.23
C TRP A 90 -16.46 -2.66 10.56
N ARG A 91 -17.55 -2.71 11.35
CA ARG A 91 -18.92 -2.73 10.82
C ARG A 91 -19.23 -1.51 9.96
N LYS A 92 -18.72 -0.33 10.33
CA LYS A 92 -18.94 0.92 9.59
C LYS A 92 -18.14 1.00 8.29
N THR A 93 -17.17 0.11 8.10
CA THR A 93 -16.35 0.03 6.88
C THR A 93 -17.03 -0.81 5.81
N ILE A 94 -17.84 -1.79 6.20
CA ILE A 94 -18.53 -2.71 5.29
C ILE A 94 -20.01 -2.38 5.09
N VAL A 95 -20.67 -1.74 6.07
CA VAL A 95 -22.10 -1.36 5.98
C VAL A 95 -22.27 0.11 5.64
N PRO A 96 -23.13 0.48 4.66
CA PRO A 96 -24.03 -0.40 3.91
C PRO A 96 -23.36 -1.12 2.73
N TYR A 97 -23.65 -2.42 2.59
CA TYR A 97 -23.01 -3.32 1.63
C TYR A 97 -23.09 -2.88 0.15
N LYS A 98 -24.13 -2.11 -0.21
CA LYS A 98 -24.28 -1.59 -1.58
C LYS A 98 -23.34 -0.42 -1.89
N GLN A 99 -22.81 0.24 -0.86
CA GLN A 99 -21.96 1.41 -1.02
C GLN A 99 -20.50 1.10 -0.82
N TYR A 100 -20.17 0.09 0.00
CA TYR A 100 -18.80 -0.23 0.35
C TYR A 100 -18.37 -1.54 -0.27
N THR A 101 -17.29 -1.47 -1.04
CA THR A 101 -16.46 -2.61 -1.43
C THR A 101 -15.19 -2.56 -0.60
N VAL A 102 -14.80 -3.70 -0.05
CA VAL A 102 -13.62 -3.82 0.80
C VAL A 102 -12.69 -4.89 0.26
N GLY A 103 -11.43 -4.55 0.12
CA GLY A 103 -10.33 -5.45 -0.16
C GLY A 103 -9.48 -5.66 1.08
N ILE A 104 -8.99 -6.87 1.31
CA ILE A 104 -8.08 -7.18 2.41
C ILE A 104 -6.82 -7.80 1.82
N GLU A 105 -5.70 -7.16 2.13
CA GLU A 105 -4.35 -7.55 1.73
C GLU A 105 -3.49 -7.82 2.96
N ARG A 106 -2.48 -8.68 2.80
CA ARG A 106 -1.57 -9.08 3.86
C ARG A 106 -0.13 -8.98 3.40
N LEU A 107 0.75 -8.49 4.26
CA LEU A 107 2.18 -8.46 3.99
C LEU A 107 2.74 -9.88 3.92
N SER A 108 3.41 -10.23 2.82
CA SER A 108 4.22 -11.44 2.77
C SER A 108 5.43 -11.28 3.68
N LEU A 109 5.67 -12.24 4.57
CA LEU A 109 6.76 -12.22 5.55
C LEU A 109 7.81 -13.32 5.30
N ASP A 110 7.79 -13.94 4.12
CA ASP A 110 8.77 -14.94 3.67
C ASP A 110 10.22 -14.42 3.68
N TRP A 111 10.39 -13.10 3.59
CA TRP A 111 11.69 -12.43 3.66
C TRP A 111 12.09 -12.00 5.08
N TYR A 112 11.16 -11.95 6.04
CA TYR A 112 11.45 -11.42 7.38
C TYR A 112 12.25 -12.45 8.20
N ALA A 113 13.36 -12.02 8.79
CA ALA A 113 14.15 -12.83 9.70
C ALA A 113 13.75 -12.51 11.15
N GLU A 114 13.16 -13.49 11.83
CA GLU A 114 12.90 -13.43 13.26
C GLU A 114 14.18 -13.61 14.07
N THR A 115 14.29 -12.87 15.16
CA THR A 115 15.39 -13.06 16.12
C THR A 115 15.20 -14.34 16.95
N PRO A 116 16.27 -14.90 17.57
CA PRO A 116 16.14 -16.05 18.46
C PRO A 116 15.10 -15.86 19.56
N TYR A 117 14.98 -14.65 20.11
CA TYR A 117 13.96 -14.30 21.09
C TYR A 117 12.53 -14.43 20.51
N GLU A 118 12.29 -13.90 19.31
CA GLU A 118 10.98 -14.03 18.66
C GLU A 118 10.62 -15.49 18.41
N GLN A 119 11.59 -16.28 17.92
CA GLN A 119 11.39 -17.70 17.66
C GLN A 119 11.07 -18.48 18.94
N ALA A 120 11.69 -18.13 20.06
CA ALA A 120 11.45 -18.75 21.36
C ALA A 120 10.07 -18.41 21.96
N MET A 121 9.45 -17.32 21.51
CA MET A 121 8.11 -16.92 21.94
C MET A 121 7.00 -17.67 21.21
N HIS A 122 7.32 -18.39 20.13
CA HIS A 122 6.32 -19.17 19.38
C HIS A 122 5.66 -20.23 20.24
N SER A 123 4.33 -20.27 20.17
CA SER A 123 3.45 -21.15 20.89
C SER A 123 2.54 -21.86 19.88
N PRO A 124 2.71 -23.18 19.67
CA PRO A 124 1.83 -23.97 18.81
C PRO A 124 0.35 -23.98 19.24
N ARG A 125 0.05 -23.46 20.43
CA ARG A 125 -1.31 -23.35 20.99
C ARG A 125 -1.97 -22.00 20.74
N ASP A 126 -1.20 -21.01 20.27
CA ASP A 126 -1.74 -19.71 19.91
C ASP A 126 -1.89 -19.63 18.39
N PRO A 127 -3.12 -19.68 17.84
CA PRO A 127 -3.33 -19.62 16.40
C PRO A 127 -3.02 -18.26 15.80
N GLU A 128 -2.84 -17.21 16.63
CA GLU A 128 -2.40 -15.88 16.18
C GLU A 128 -0.85 -15.75 16.17
N ASP A 129 -0.14 -16.82 16.53
CA ASP A 129 1.31 -16.86 16.64
C ASP A 129 1.93 -17.47 15.38
N ALA A 130 2.02 -16.61 14.37
CA ALA A 130 2.61 -16.90 13.08
C ALA A 130 3.97 -16.19 12.94
N HIS A 131 4.75 -16.62 11.95
CA HIS A 131 6.02 -15.98 11.57
C HIS A 131 5.85 -14.47 11.39
N GLY A 132 6.63 -13.68 12.12
CA GLY A 132 6.62 -12.21 12.13
C GLY A 132 5.45 -11.58 12.90
N ALA A 133 4.67 -12.35 13.68
CA ALA A 133 3.55 -11.82 14.46
C ALA A 133 3.97 -10.68 15.41
N LEU A 134 5.16 -10.76 16.02
CA LEU A 134 5.68 -9.70 16.89
C LEU A 134 6.00 -8.41 16.11
N TYR A 135 6.55 -8.53 14.90
CA TYR A 135 6.73 -7.39 14.00
C TYR A 135 5.39 -6.75 13.64
N LEU A 136 4.39 -7.51 13.20
CA LEU A 136 3.06 -6.99 12.86
C LEU A 136 2.35 -6.32 14.06
N ARG A 137 2.50 -6.89 15.26
CA ARG A 137 2.01 -6.28 16.51
C ARG A 137 2.67 -4.93 16.81
N GLN A 138 3.94 -4.76 16.42
CA GLN A 138 4.67 -3.50 16.53
C GLN A 138 4.24 -2.49 15.47
N VAL A 139 3.99 -2.91 14.22
CA VAL A 139 3.37 -2.06 13.17
C VAL A 139 2.08 -1.43 13.67
N ARG A 140 1.21 -2.26 14.27
CA ARG A 140 -0.02 -1.79 14.94
C ARG A 140 0.27 -0.78 16.05
N GLY A 141 1.30 -1.03 16.88
CA GLY A 141 1.71 -0.12 17.95
C GLY A 141 2.08 1.26 17.42
N ILE A 142 2.93 1.31 16.39
CA ILE A 142 3.31 2.56 15.72
C ILE A 142 2.08 3.27 15.16
N ALA A 143 1.21 2.55 14.44
CA ALA A 143 -0.01 3.13 13.89
C ALA A 143 -0.95 3.71 14.97
N LEU A 144 -1.04 3.05 16.13
CA LEU A 144 -1.82 3.52 17.29
C LEU A 144 -1.22 4.75 17.94
N ASP A 145 0.10 4.83 18.04
CA ASP A 145 0.77 6.01 18.63
C ASP A 145 0.48 7.26 17.81
N GLN A 146 0.33 7.12 16.48
CA GLN A 146 -0.10 8.21 15.59
C GLN A 146 -1.54 8.69 15.84
N VAL A 147 -2.40 7.89 16.49
CA VAL A 147 -3.75 8.33 16.92
C VAL A 147 -3.64 9.38 18.04
N ASN A 148 -2.62 9.26 18.89
CA ASN A 148 -2.43 10.12 20.05
C ASN A 148 -1.65 11.41 19.71
N SER A 149 -0.88 11.42 18.62
CA SER A 149 -0.19 12.62 18.11
C SER A 149 -1.17 13.51 17.34
N LEU A 150 -1.40 14.72 17.85
CA LEU A 150 -2.47 15.63 17.42
C LEU A 150 -2.27 16.22 16.00
N TYR A 151 -3.40 16.63 15.45
CA TYR A 151 -3.71 16.93 14.05
C TYR A 151 -3.28 18.33 13.55
N ASP A 152 -2.79 18.43 12.30
CA ASP A 152 -2.49 19.69 11.59
C ASP A 152 -3.26 19.79 10.25
N HIS A 153 -3.85 20.94 9.99
CA HIS A 153 -4.64 21.24 8.79
C HIS A 153 -3.78 21.70 7.60
N ASP A 154 -2.62 22.33 7.84
CA ASP A 154 -1.74 22.85 6.79
C ASP A 154 -1.06 21.71 6.03
N ALA A 155 -0.77 20.63 6.75
CA ALA A 155 -0.35 19.32 6.29
C ALA A 155 -1.17 18.73 5.13
N ILE A 156 -2.50 18.78 5.25
CA ILE A 156 -3.40 18.16 4.28
C ILE A 156 -3.37 18.95 2.97
N LEU A 157 -3.19 20.27 3.05
CA LEU A 157 -3.04 21.13 1.88
C LEU A 157 -1.72 20.83 1.16
N GLU A 158 -0.63 20.67 1.91
CA GLU A 158 0.70 20.31 1.37
C GLU A 158 0.71 18.91 0.75
N LEU A 159 0.19 17.88 1.43
CA LEU A 159 0.03 16.53 0.89
C LEU A 159 -0.87 16.51 -0.35
N THR A 160 -1.92 17.33 -0.38
CA THR A 160 -2.76 17.50 -1.56
C THR A 160 -1.97 18.12 -2.72
N LEU A 161 -1.10 19.09 -2.45
CA LEU A 161 -0.22 19.71 -3.46
C LEU A 161 0.84 18.74 -3.97
N LEU A 162 1.49 17.98 -3.09
CA LEU A 162 2.45 16.91 -3.46
C LEU A 162 1.76 15.82 -4.30
N TYR A 163 0.54 15.43 -3.92
CA TYR A 163 -0.30 14.50 -4.67
C TYR A 163 -0.64 15.05 -6.07
N ILE A 164 -1.05 16.32 -6.17
CA ILE A 164 -1.28 17.00 -7.45
C ILE A 164 0.00 17.05 -8.28
N GLN A 165 1.16 17.33 -7.67
CA GLN A 165 2.45 17.40 -8.37
C GLN A 165 2.88 16.03 -8.91
N ARG A 166 2.68 14.96 -8.15
CA ARG A 166 3.01 13.58 -8.57
C ARG A 166 2.07 13.11 -9.69
N ILE A 167 0.78 13.44 -9.59
CA ILE A 167 -0.20 13.25 -10.68
C ILE A 167 0.19 14.05 -11.91
N ALA A 168 0.57 15.32 -11.77
CA ALA A 168 0.98 16.16 -12.88
C ALA A 168 2.23 15.60 -13.58
N LYS A 169 3.20 15.08 -12.81
CA LYS A 169 4.37 14.37 -13.35
C LYS A 169 3.99 13.06 -14.05
N ARG A 170 3.04 12.28 -13.51
CA ARG A 170 2.60 10.98 -14.07
C ARG A 170 1.65 11.11 -15.27
N HIS A 171 0.88 12.20 -15.36
CA HIS A 171 -0.17 12.42 -16.37
C HIS A 171 0.09 13.65 -17.25
N LEU A 172 1.36 13.97 -17.52
CA LEU A 172 1.79 15.08 -18.39
C LEU A 172 1.07 15.21 -19.77
N PRO A 173 0.37 14.20 -20.34
CA PRO A 173 -0.47 14.42 -21.52
C PRO A 173 -1.92 14.94 -21.24
N MET A 174 -2.41 14.99 -20.00
CA MET A 174 -3.82 15.36 -19.67
C MET A 174 -3.93 16.62 -18.81
N VAL A 175 -3.50 17.76 -19.37
CA VAL A 175 -3.37 19.07 -18.71
C VAL A 175 -4.69 19.73 -18.23
N PRO A 176 -5.90 19.49 -18.77
CA PRO A 176 -7.11 20.19 -18.28
C PRO A 176 -7.69 19.61 -16.97
N LEU A 177 -7.53 18.31 -16.76
CA LEU A 177 -8.19 17.55 -15.70
C LEU A 177 -7.57 17.79 -14.32
N VAL A 178 -6.23 17.88 -14.30
CA VAL A 178 -5.42 18.18 -13.11
C VAL A 178 -5.74 19.57 -12.56
N ALA A 179 -5.93 20.55 -13.44
CA ALA A 179 -6.32 21.91 -13.05
C ALA A 179 -7.73 21.96 -12.44
N TRP A 180 -8.67 21.13 -12.93
CA TRP A 180 -10.01 21.03 -12.36
C TRP A 180 -10.00 20.35 -10.98
N LEU A 181 -9.22 19.28 -10.80
CA LEU A 181 -9.05 18.61 -9.49
C LEU A 181 -8.38 19.52 -8.46
N ALA A 182 -7.32 20.24 -8.85
CA ALA A 182 -6.67 21.23 -8.01
C ALA A 182 -7.64 22.33 -7.56
N ARG A 183 -8.54 22.78 -8.46
CA ARG A 183 -9.61 23.74 -8.11
C ARG A 183 -10.62 23.14 -7.15
N LEU A 184 -11.06 21.89 -7.33
CA LEU A 184 -12.00 21.23 -6.41
C LEU A 184 -11.41 21.05 -5.02
N ALA A 185 -10.17 20.58 -4.93
CA ALA A 185 -9.45 20.43 -3.67
C ALA A 185 -9.27 21.80 -2.99
N ALA A 186 -8.76 22.81 -3.71
CA ALA A 186 -8.56 24.16 -3.18
C ALA A 186 -9.87 24.84 -2.74
N THR A 187 -10.99 24.56 -3.41
CA THR A 187 -12.32 25.09 -3.02
C THR A 187 -12.83 24.40 -1.76
N TYR A 188 -12.65 23.08 -1.65
CA TYR A 188 -13.06 22.32 -0.48
C TYR A 188 -12.26 22.70 0.77
N PHE A 189 -10.93 22.85 0.65
CA PHE A 189 -10.07 23.23 1.77
C PHE A 189 -10.29 24.69 2.21
N ARG A 190 -10.50 25.62 1.27
CA ARG A 190 -10.86 27.02 1.60
C ARG A 190 -12.15 27.13 2.41
N HIS A 191 -13.12 26.25 2.18
CA HIS A 191 -14.37 26.25 2.95
C HIS A 191 -14.22 25.71 4.38
N ARG A 192 -13.10 25.07 4.74
CA ARG A 192 -12.86 24.50 6.08
C ARG A 192 -11.69 25.12 6.85
N GLY A 193 -10.78 25.84 6.20
CA GLY A 193 -9.58 26.44 6.80
C GLY A 193 -9.79 27.78 7.51
N ALA A 194 -10.60 27.80 8.57
CA ALA A 194 -10.65 28.91 9.53
C ALA A 194 -10.43 28.39 10.95
N SER A 195 -9.24 27.88 11.24
CA SER A 195 -8.74 27.64 12.60
C SER A 195 -7.24 27.85 12.60
N LYS A 196 -6.75 28.66 13.53
CA LYS A 196 -5.36 29.13 13.63
C LYS A 196 -4.41 28.00 14.02
N SER A 197 -3.22 28.03 13.42
CA SER A 197 -2.07 27.15 13.63
C SER A 197 -1.42 27.31 15.02
N LEU A 198 -0.83 26.22 15.49
CA LEU A 198 0.19 26.16 16.55
C LEU A 198 1.36 25.30 16.04
N PRO A 199 2.62 25.60 16.40
CA PRO A 199 3.79 24.92 15.83
C PRO A 199 4.21 23.67 16.64
N GLY A 200 4.65 22.64 15.93
CA GLY A 200 5.37 21.48 16.48
C GLY A 200 5.49 20.35 15.46
N ASP A 201 6.70 19.81 15.28
CA ASP A 201 7.07 18.72 14.36
C ASP A 201 6.16 17.49 14.50
N LEU A 202 5.11 17.42 13.68
CA LEU A 202 4.14 16.32 13.65
C LEU A 202 4.13 15.73 12.24
N GLU A 203 4.39 14.43 12.14
CA GLU A 203 4.48 13.71 10.88
C GLU A 203 3.09 13.39 10.31
N GLN A 204 2.90 13.73 9.04
CA GLN A 204 1.58 13.88 8.41
C GLN A 204 1.36 12.77 7.38
N PHE A 205 0.22 12.08 7.42
CA PHE A 205 0.01 10.91 6.57
C PHE A 205 -1.31 10.94 5.80
N ILE A 206 -1.23 10.66 4.48
CA ILE A 206 -2.38 10.13 3.74
C ILE A 206 -2.71 8.74 4.30
N CYS A 207 -3.96 8.28 4.19
CA CYS A 207 -4.39 6.96 4.67
C CYS A 207 -3.42 5.81 4.34
N GLY A 208 -2.92 5.73 3.10
CA GLY A 208 -1.88 4.77 2.71
C GLY A 208 -0.50 5.10 3.30
N GLY A 209 -0.13 6.38 3.35
CA GLY A 209 1.14 6.81 3.93
C GLY A 209 1.30 6.45 5.41
N LEU A 210 0.22 6.50 6.19
CA LEU A 210 0.25 6.11 7.62
C LEU A 210 0.62 4.65 7.75
N ILE A 211 0.00 3.81 6.91
CA ILE A 211 0.21 2.37 6.90
C ILE A 211 1.65 2.08 6.49
N GLN A 212 2.11 2.63 5.37
CA GLN A 212 3.47 2.41 4.89
C GLN A 212 4.53 2.87 5.90
N TYR A 213 4.35 4.05 6.48
CA TYR A 213 5.23 4.53 7.55
C TYR A 213 5.24 3.60 8.76
N SER A 214 4.07 3.12 9.19
CA SER A 214 3.97 2.22 10.35
C SER A 214 4.74 0.91 10.13
N PHE A 215 4.68 0.36 8.91
CA PHE A 215 5.47 -0.82 8.55
C PHE A 215 6.97 -0.51 8.53
N PHE A 216 7.36 0.59 7.89
CA PHE A 216 8.76 1.04 7.80
C PHE A 216 9.37 1.29 9.18
N GLU A 217 8.72 2.10 10.01
CA GLU A 217 9.27 2.54 11.29
C GLU A 217 9.32 1.38 12.30
N ALA A 218 8.32 0.50 12.30
CA ALA A 218 8.39 -0.72 13.09
C ALA A 218 9.61 -1.58 12.70
N LEU A 219 9.88 -1.73 11.40
CA LEU A 219 11.02 -2.53 10.93
C LEU A 219 12.34 -1.85 11.29
N ARG A 220 12.43 -0.52 11.10
CA ARG A 220 13.59 0.30 11.48
C ARG A 220 13.93 0.14 12.98
N ILE A 221 12.94 0.25 13.87
CA ILE A 221 13.16 0.07 15.33
C ILE A 221 13.65 -1.34 15.65
N ARG A 222 13.13 -2.37 14.97
CA ARG A 222 13.58 -3.76 15.19
C ARG A 222 15.01 -3.97 14.74
N ILE A 223 15.37 -3.44 13.57
CA ILE A 223 16.75 -3.49 13.07
C ILE A 223 17.67 -2.75 14.04
N LEU A 224 17.30 -1.57 14.52
CA LEU A 224 18.07 -0.82 15.51
C LEU A 224 18.40 -1.66 16.74
N LYS A 225 17.37 -2.24 17.37
CA LYS A 225 17.54 -3.12 18.54
C LYS A 225 18.41 -4.32 18.23
N GLY A 226 18.19 -4.99 17.10
CA GLY A 226 18.97 -6.16 16.73
C GLY A 226 20.42 -5.84 16.36
N LEU A 227 20.76 -4.60 16.01
CA LEU A 227 22.15 -4.17 15.80
C LEU A 227 22.91 -3.93 17.12
N GLU A 228 22.19 -3.72 18.23
CA GLU A 228 22.76 -3.57 19.59
C GLU A 228 23.10 -4.92 20.23
N GLU A 229 22.40 -6.00 19.86
CA GLU A 229 22.57 -7.34 20.42
C GLU A 229 23.27 -8.28 19.43
N ASP A 230 24.40 -8.87 19.82
CA ASP A 230 25.21 -9.73 18.94
C ASP A 230 24.43 -10.96 18.42
N GLU A 231 23.52 -11.52 19.24
CA GLU A 231 22.70 -12.69 18.89
C GLU A 231 21.63 -12.38 17.83
N ASP A 232 21.20 -11.11 17.74
CA ASP A 232 20.13 -10.64 16.84
C ASP A 232 20.68 -9.97 15.56
N ARG A 233 22.00 -9.74 15.51
CA ARG A 233 22.66 -8.94 14.48
C ARG A 233 22.46 -9.47 13.06
N ASP A 234 22.51 -10.78 12.87
CA ASP A 234 22.32 -11.40 11.55
C ASP A 234 20.89 -11.19 11.03
N ALA A 235 19.89 -11.33 11.91
CA ALA A 235 18.50 -11.06 11.58
C ALA A 235 18.30 -9.56 11.25
N ALA A 236 18.91 -8.66 12.02
CA ALA A 236 18.84 -7.22 11.78
C ALA A 236 19.45 -6.83 10.42
N LEU A 237 20.63 -7.36 10.07
CA LEU A 237 21.28 -7.10 8.78
C LEU A 237 20.49 -7.69 7.61
N HIS A 238 19.93 -8.89 7.79
CA HIS A 238 19.04 -9.51 6.80
C HIS A 238 17.79 -8.64 6.57
N ASN A 239 17.14 -8.19 7.64
CA ASN A 239 15.97 -7.33 7.58
C ASN A 239 16.28 -5.95 6.97
N LEU A 240 17.44 -5.36 7.27
CA LEU A 240 17.89 -4.12 6.65
C LEU A 240 18.04 -4.25 5.13
N LYS A 241 18.60 -5.38 4.66
CA LYS A 241 18.76 -5.65 3.23
C LYS A 241 17.41 -5.76 2.50
N HIS A 242 16.34 -6.14 3.22
CA HIS A 242 15.00 -6.36 2.68
C HIS A 242 13.99 -5.29 3.12
N MET A 243 14.46 -4.13 3.61
CA MET A 243 13.59 -3.03 4.04
C MET A 243 12.73 -2.47 2.90
N ASP A 244 13.11 -2.68 1.64
CA ASP A 244 12.27 -2.38 0.48
C ASP A 244 10.97 -3.20 0.42
N ARG A 245 10.92 -4.36 1.09
CA ARG A 245 9.75 -5.24 1.11
C ARG A 245 8.57 -4.70 1.90
N VAL A 246 8.77 -3.63 2.66
CA VAL A 246 7.69 -2.92 3.37
C VAL A 246 7.30 -1.60 2.71
N ILE A 247 7.77 -1.39 1.48
CA ILE A 247 7.45 -0.23 0.66
C ILE A 247 6.44 -0.67 -0.39
N PHE A 248 5.27 -0.03 -0.38
CA PHE A 248 4.15 -0.38 -1.25
C PHE A 248 4.03 0.59 -2.43
N CYS A 249 4.43 1.84 -2.24
CA CYS A 249 4.49 2.82 -3.33
C CYS A 249 5.70 2.63 -4.24
N GLY A 250 5.55 3.04 -5.49
CA GLY A 250 6.65 3.02 -6.45
C GLY A 250 7.81 3.92 -6.01
N ASP A 251 9.03 3.39 -6.09
CA ASP A 251 10.27 4.11 -5.80
C ASP A 251 11.14 4.27 -7.08
N PRO A 252 10.69 5.08 -8.07
CA PRO A 252 11.38 5.20 -9.35
C PRO A 252 12.76 5.85 -9.22
N ASP A 253 12.96 6.68 -8.20
CA ASP A 253 14.21 7.40 -7.96
C ASP A 253 15.17 6.58 -7.08
N GLY A 254 14.77 5.38 -6.63
CA GLY A 254 15.58 4.49 -5.80
C GLY A 254 15.94 5.08 -4.44
N VAL A 255 15.04 5.89 -3.86
CA VAL A 255 15.21 6.57 -2.57
C VAL A 255 15.48 5.56 -1.45
N ILE A 256 14.70 4.47 -1.39
CA ILE A 256 14.82 3.44 -0.34
C ILE A 256 16.07 2.60 -0.56
N ALA A 257 16.34 2.18 -1.80
CA ALA A 257 17.56 1.43 -2.12
C ALA A 257 18.82 2.24 -1.76
N ASN A 258 18.81 3.55 -2.05
CA ASN A 258 19.90 4.44 -1.67
C ASN A 258 20.00 4.63 -0.15
N TYR A 259 18.87 4.77 0.56
CA TYR A 259 18.85 4.84 2.02
C TYR A 259 19.46 3.59 2.66
N ILE A 260 18.99 2.39 2.28
CA ILE A 260 19.53 1.10 2.75
C ILE A 260 21.04 1.04 2.52
N ARG A 261 21.50 1.38 1.31
CA ARG A 261 22.93 1.39 0.98
C ARG A 261 23.73 2.36 1.85
N GLN A 262 23.21 3.56 2.12
CA GLN A 262 23.90 4.54 2.94
C GLN A 262 24.00 4.11 4.40
N VAL A 263 22.96 3.48 4.94
CA VAL A 263 22.98 2.87 6.28
C VAL A 263 24.02 1.74 6.34
N GLN A 264 24.02 0.83 5.35
CA GLN A 264 25.00 -0.26 5.28
C GLN A 264 26.45 0.21 5.18
N LEU A 265 26.69 1.36 4.55
CA LEU A 265 28.00 1.99 4.45
C LEU A 265 28.39 2.83 5.68
N GLY A 266 27.51 2.93 6.69
CA GLY A 266 27.73 3.76 7.88
C GLY A 266 27.74 5.27 7.58
N LYS A 267 27.15 5.69 6.45
CA LYS A 267 27.05 7.11 6.07
C LYS A 267 25.86 7.82 6.71
N ILE A 268 24.83 7.04 7.01
CA ILE A 268 23.65 7.47 7.76
C ILE A 268 23.55 6.53 8.95
N ASP A 269 23.41 7.09 10.16
CA ASP A 269 23.07 6.29 11.32
C ASP A 269 21.58 5.96 11.24
N LEU A 270 21.23 4.69 11.44
CA LEU A 270 19.84 4.27 11.42
C LEU A 270 19.05 4.93 12.57
N ALA A 271 19.72 5.33 13.66
CA ALA A 271 19.12 5.98 14.82
C ALA A 271 18.79 7.46 14.56
N ASP A 272 19.43 8.08 13.56
CA ASP A 272 19.15 9.47 13.17
C ASP A 272 17.72 9.62 12.62
N PRO A 273 17.16 10.85 12.64
CA PRO A 273 15.89 11.14 11.98
C PRO A 273 15.90 10.67 10.52
N VAL A 274 14.77 10.08 10.10
CA VAL A 274 14.59 9.58 8.75
C VAL A 274 14.74 10.74 7.75
N PRO A 275 15.56 10.62 6.69
CA PRO A 275 15.73 11.69 5.72
C PRO A 275 14.40 12.13 5.10
N GLU A 276 14.25 13.44 4.85
CA GLU A 276 13.01 14.04 4.30
C GLU A 276 12.55 13.34 3.01
N SER A 277 13.48 13.00 2.11
CA SER A 277 13.15 12.29 0.87
C SER A 277 12.54 10.90 1.10
N VAL A 278 12.99 10.19 2.14
CA VAL A 278 12.41 8.91 2.54
C VAL A 278 11.03 9.14 3.15
N LEU A 279 10.90 10.10 4.07
CA LEU A 279 9.61 10.46 4.67
C LEU A 279 8.57 10.86 3.62
N ASP A 280 8.93 11.68 2.64
CA ASP A 280 8.05 12.10 1.55
C ASP A 280 7.55 10.91 0.73
N LEU A 281 8.45 9.96 0.43
CA LEU A 281 8.07 8.72 -0.26
C LEU A 281 7.08 7.91 0.59
N LEU A 282 7.35 7.74 1.88
CA LEU A 282 6.51 7.01 2.82
C LEU A 282 5.11 7.63 2.92
N LYS A 283 5.02 8.95 3.08
CA LYS A 283 3.76 9.68 3.25
C LYS A 283 2.87 9.68 2.01
N ALA A 284 3.47 9.53 0.84
CA ALA A 284 2.78 9.67 -0.44
C ALA A 284 2.18 8.37 -0.99
N ALA A 285 2.17 7.28 -0.21
CA ALA A 285 1.54 6.03 -0.61
C ALA A 285 0.01 6.17 -0.76
N THR A 286 -0.51 5.70 -1.89
CA THR A 286 -1.92 5.81 -2.29
C THR A 286 -2.60 4.46 -2.34
N PRO A 287 -3.95 4.35 -2.28
CA PRO A 287 -4.64 3.07 -2.41
C PRO A 287 -4.28 2.26 -3.66
N ALA A 288 -3.97 2.93 -4.77
CA ALA A 288 -3.51 2.27 -5.99
C ALA A 288 -2.13 1.61 -5.83
N ASP A 289 -1.27 2.20 -5.00
CA ASP A 289 0.06 1.62 -4.72
C ASP A 289 -0.07 0.31 -3.96
N PHE A 290 -0.97 0.25 -2.97
CA PHE A 290 -1.27 -0.99 -2.22
C PHE A 290 -1.80 -2.08 -3.15
N ASN A 291 -2.85 -1.77 -3.94
CA ASN A 291 -3.42 -2.70 -4.92
C ASN A 291 -2.39 -3.26 -5.92
N ASN A 292 -1.37 -2.45 -6.25
CA ASN A 292 -0.33 -2.82 -7.21
C ASN A 292 0.90 -3.47 -6.57
N SER A 293 0.99 -3.50 -5.24
CA SER A 293 2.19 -3.91 -4.56
C SER A 293 2.38 -5.42 -4.67
N SER A 294 3.56 -5.85 -5.11
CA SER A 294 3.95 -7.26 -5.06
C SER A 294 4.34 -7.73 -3.66
N ASN A 295 4.45 -6.81 -2.69
CA ASN A 295 4.79 -7.15 -1.30
C ASN A 295 3.55 -7.51 -0.49
N LEU A 296 2.36 -7.23 -1.02
CA LEU A 296 1.07 -7.54 -0.42
C LEU A 296 0.39 -8.66 -1.19
N GLN A 297 -0.30 -9.53 -0.46
CA GLN A 297 -1.07 -10.64 -1.00
C GLN A 297 -2.55 -10.40 -0.71
N TRP A 298 -3.37 -10.54 -1.74
CA TRP A 298 -4.82 -10.51 -1.62
C TRP A 298 -5.31 -11.71 -0.82
N VAL A 299 -6.11 -11.47 0.22
CA VAL A 299 -6.70 -12.53 1.06
C VAL A 299 -8.21 -12.60 0.89
N TYR A 300 -8.89 -11.45 0.91
CA TYR A 300 -10.34 -11.38 0.78
C TYR A 300 -10.81 -10.17 -0.01
N VAL A 301 -11.96 -10.30 -0.66
CA VAL A 301 -12.77 -9.19 -1.17
C VAL A 301 -14.20 -9.31 -0.69
N ILE A 302 -14.75 -8.21 -0.20
CA ILE A 302 -16.15 -8.06 0.16
C ILE A 302 -16.81 -7.16 -0.88
N LEU A 303 -17.66 -7.75 -1.72
CA LEU A 303 -18.37 -7.06 -2.79
C LEU A 303 -19.87 -7.25 -2.60
N ARG A 304 -20.61 -6.15 -2.44
CA ARG A 304 -22.07 -6.17 -2.26
C ARG A 304 -22.52 -7.06 -1.09
N GLY A 305 -21.70 -7.12 -0.04
CA GLY A 305 -21.93 -7.94 1.16
C GLY A 305 -21.59 -9.42 1.00
N LYS A 306 -21.11 -9.85 -0.17
CA LYS A 306 -20.60 -11.20 -0.39
C LYS A 306 -19.10 -11.24 -0.10
N ILE A 307 -18.67 -12.27 0.62
CA ILE A 307 -17.27 -12.50 0.97
C ILE A 307 -16.66 -13.46 -0.04
N TRP A 308 -15.52 -13.08 -0.59
CA TRP A 308 -14.75 -13.87 -1.54
C TRP A 308 -13.35 -14.07 -0.97
N GLU A 309 -12.95 -15.32 -0.82
CA GLU A 309 -11.56 -15.68 -0.50
C GLU A 309 -10.74 -15.63 -1.79
N ILE A 310 -9.59 -14.98 -1.74
CA ILE A 310 -8.68 -14.84 -2.86
C ILE A 310 -7.53 -15.83 -2.68
N LYS A 311 -7.23 -16.58 -3.75
CA LYS A 311 -6.10 -17.50 -3.82
C LYS A 311 -5.35 -17.30 -5.12
N GLU A 312 -4.05 -17.58 -5.11
CA GLU A 312 -3.28 -17.66 -6.35
C GLU A 312 -3.83 -18.76 -7.25
N ALA A 313 -3.82 -18.50 -8.56
CA ALA A 313 -4.24 -19.43 -9.58
C ALA A 313 -3.22 -19.45 -10.73
N SER A 314 -3.34 -20.47 -11.59
CA SER A 314 -2.54 -20.53 -12.82
C SER A 314 -2.86 -19.35 -13.74
N ASP A 315 -1.88 -18.89 -14.51
CA ASP A 315 -2.02 -17.69 -15.34
C ASP A 315 -3.12 -17.82 -16.43
N ASP A 316 -3.55 -19.04 -16.75
CA ASP A 316 -4.65 -19.37 -17.68
C ASP A 316 -6.03 -19.53 -16.99
N TYR A 317 -6.12 -19.24 -15.69
CA TYR A 317 -7.39 -19.34 -14.97
C TYR A 317 -8.42 -18.33 -15.47
N GLU A 318 -9.62 -18.82 -15.80
CA GLU A 318 -10.77 -17.99 -16.16
C GLU A 318 -11.81 -17.97 -15.03
N PRO A 319 -12.45 -16.81 -14.75
CA PRO A 319 -13.51 -16.73 -13.77
C PRO A 319 -14.66 -17.69 -14.09
N GLN A 320 -15.15 -18.42 -13.09
CA GLN A 320 -16.23 -19.40 -13.24
C GLN A 320 -17.62 -18.76 -13.21
N SER A 321 -17.71 -17.46 -12.91
CA SER A 321 -18.97 -16.72 -12.90
C SER A 321 -18.73 -15.23 -13.16
N THR A 322 -19.79 -14.51 -13.54
CA THR A 322 -19.76 -13.05 -13.68
C THR A 322 -19.43 -12.36 -12.36
N ASP A 323 -19.98 -12.84 -11.24
CA ASP A 323 -19.70 -12.27 -9.92
C ASP A 323 -18.21 -12.46 -9.53
N GLU A 324 -17.62 -13.62 -9.84
CA GLU A 324 -16.19 -13.85 -9.65
C GLU A 324 -15.36 -12.92 -10.54
N GLY A 325 -15.76 -12.74 -11.80
CA GLY A 325 -15.11 -11.81 -12.73
C GLY A 325 -15.10 -10.37 -12.22
N GLU A 326 -16.22 -9.88 -11.69
CA GLU A 326 -16.29 -8.55 -11.06
C GLU A 326 -15.36 -8.40 -9.86
N VAL A 327 -15.19 -9.47 -9.07
CA VAL A 327 -14.24 -9.47 -7.95
C VAL A 327 -12.82 -9.40 -8.48
N LEU A 328 -12.45 -10.30 -9.40
CA LEU A 328 -11.11 -10.37 -9.97
C LEU A 328 -10.70 -9.11 -10.72
N ASP A 329 -11.66 -8.38 -11.31
CA ASP A 329 -11.43 -7.06 -11.90
C ASP A 329 -10.90 -6.03 -10.90
N LEU A 330 -11.27 -6.12 -9.62
CA LEU A 330 -10.82 -5.21 -8.56
C LEU A 330 -9.36 -5.43 -8.16
N LEU A 331 -8.80 -6.62 -8.43
CA LEU A 331 -7.42 -6.99 -8.10
C LEU A 331 -6.44 -6.68 -9.25
N LYS A 332 -6.96 -6.28 -10.41
CA LYS A 332 -6.12 -6.03 -11.58
C LYS A 332 -5.15 -4.89 -11.29
N PRO A 333 -3.89 -4.99 -11.75
CA PRO A 333 -2.94 -3.90 -11.62
C PRO A 333 -3.49 -2.62 -12.25
N GLU A 334 -3.54 -1.58 -11.44
CA GLU A 334 -3.91 -0.24 -11.84
C GLU A 334 -2.68 0.47 -12.42
N HIS A 335 -2.85 1.20 -13.52
CA HIS A 335 -1.77 2.04 -14.08
C HIS A 335 -0.47 1.32 -14.50
N ARG A 336 -0.53 0.11 -15.08
CA ARG A 336 0.58 -0.35 -15.91
C ARG A 336 0.73 0.56 -17.13
N GLY A 337 1.41 1.69 -16.94
CA GLY A 337 1.96 2.47 -18.02
C GLY A 337 3.00 1.61 -18.74
N ARG A 338 2.71 1.31 -20.01
CA ARG A 338 3.60 0.71 -21.02
C ARG A 338 5.09 0.75 -20.64
N LEU A 339 5.56 -0.33 -20.03
CA LEU A 339 6.95 -0.73 -20.08
C LEU A 339 6.89 -2.21 -20.46
N ILE A 340 7.56 -2.55 -21.57
CA ILE A 340 7.55 -3.84 -22.29
C ILE A 340 6.51 -3.93 -23.43
N GLU A 341 6.77 -3.19 -24.50
CA GLU A 341 6.68 -3.68 -25.90
C GLU A 341 7.84 -3.03 -26.69
N LEU A 342 9.06 -3.29 -26.24
CA LEU A 342 10.27 -3.10 -27.04
C LEU A 342 11.11 -4.37 -26.89
N SER A 343 10.60 -5.46 -27.44
CA SER A 343 11.44 -6.59 -27.81
C SER A 343 10.83 -7.26 -29.05
N THR A 344 11.73 -7.55 -29.99
CA THR A 344 11.57 -8.32 -31.23
C THR A 344 10.95 -7.61 -32.43
N GLN A 345 11.68 -6.66 -33.03
CA GLN A 345 11.87 -6.74 -34.48
C GLN A 345 13.21 -7.44 -34.75
N PRO A 346 13.25 -8.49 -35.60
CA PRO A 346 14.49 -9.15 -35.96
C PRO A 346 15.37 -8.19 -36.78
N MET A 347 16.64 -8.04 -36.37
CA MET A 347 17.66 -7.41 -37.20
C MET A 347 17.80 -8.21 -38.50
N ASN A 348 17.25 -7.66 -39.57
CA ASN A 348 17.45 -8.17 -40.91
C ASN A 348 18.86 -7.74 -41.36
N SER A 349 19.79 -8.69 -41.37
CA SER A 349 21.12 -8.56 -41.96
C SER A 349 20.99 -8.45 -43.48
N GLY A 350 20.85 -7.23 -43.99
CA GLY A 350 20.88 -6.91 -45.42
C GLY A 350 22.27 -6.46 -45.84
N THR A 351 22.98 -7.36 -46.52
CA THR A 351 24.23 -7.13 -47.25
C THR A 351 24.10 -6.00 -48.27
N HIS A 352 24.92 -4.94 -48.14
CA HIS A 352 25.15 -4.00 -49.24
C HIS A 352 26.38 -4.42 -50.04
N THR A 353 26.10 -4.99 -51.21
CA THR A 353 27.03 -5.20 -52.32
C THR A 353 27.45 -3.88 -52.94
N ASN A 354 28.74 -3.78 -53.22
CA ASN A 354 29.41 -2.69 -53.91
C ASN A 354 29.49 -3.06 -55.40
N GLU A 355 28.83 -2.31 -56.29
CA GLU A 355 28.95 -2.31 -57.77
C GLU A 355 28.08 -1.12 -58.23
N GLY A 356 28.54 -0.03 -58.83
CA GLY A 356 29.49 0.08 -59.93
C GLY A 356 28.71 0.25 -61.23
N ARG A 357 28.36 1.49 -61.63
CA ARG A 357 28.03 1.79 -63.04
C ARG A 357 28.22 3.26 -63.40
N TYR A 358 28.87 3.40 -64.55
CA TYR A 358 29.17 4.59 -65.34
C TYR A 358 27.92 5.35 -65.78
N ASP A 359 28.06 6.65 -66.01
CA ASP A 359 27.68 7.25 -67.31
C ASP A 359 28.58 8.45 -67.63
N ASP A 360 29.18 8.37 -68.81
CA ASP A 360 29.85 9.43 -69.57
C ASP A 360 28.78 10.31 -70.25
N ASP A 361 29.05 11.61 -70.37
CA ASP A 361 28.73 12.48 -71.53
C ASP A 361 29.14 13.93 -71.13
N GLN A 362 30.30 14.42 -71.54
CA GLN A 362 30.62 15.11 -72.81
C GLN A 362 29.91 16.47 -73.08
N VAL A 363 30.79 17.44 -73.43
CA VAL A 363 30.64 18.65 -74.26
C VAL A 363 30.28 20.00 -73.60
N SER A 364 31.35 20.78 -73.39
CA SER A 364 31.65 22.12 -73.93
C SER A 364 30.54 23.17 -74.16
N CYS A 365 30.65 24.30 -73.44
CA CYS A 365 30.94 25.66 -73.98
C CYS A 365 31.13 26.64 -72.82
#